data_AF-W9ISF0-F1
#
_entry.id   AF-W9ISF0-F1
#
_cell.length_a   1.000
_cell.length_b   1.000
_cell.length_c   1.000
_cell.angle_alpha   90.00
_cell.angle_beta   90.00
_cell.angle_gamma   90.00
#
_symmetry.space_group_name_H-M   'P 1'
#
loop_
_entity.id
_entity.type
_entity.pdbx_description
1 polymer ?
#
loop_
_entity_poly.entity_id
_entity_poly.type
_entity_poly.pdbx_seq_one_letter_code
_entity_poly.pdbx_strand_id
1 'polypeptide(L)'
;MATPQSTTSYEGAEGDKKLEQITFRFCSECSNMLYPKEDEDAHKLQFTCRTCQYTEDAKSTCVFRNVLNTSAGETAGVTQDVGSDPTLPRSTKTCPSCQHTEAVFFQSQQRSAETGMVS
;
A
#
# COMPACT_ATOMS: atom_id res chain seq x y z
N MET A 1 -14.38 -32.73 0.17
CA MET A 1 -13.98 -31.34 -0.14
C MET A 1 -13.71 -30.67 1.19
N ALA A 2 -12.44 -30.58 1.58
CA ALA A 2 -12.04 -30.10 2.91
C ALA A 2 -11.71 -28.61 2.83
N THR A 3 -12.44 -27.80 3.57
CA THR A 3 -12.15 -26.38 3.80
C THR A 3 -11.02 -26.29 4.82
N PRO A 4 -9.93 -25.54 4.57
CA PRO A 4 -8.93 -25.31 5.61
C PRO A 4 -9.49 -24.32 6.64
N GLN A 5 -9.48 -24.73 7.90
CA GLN A 5 -9.79 -23.88 9.05
C GLN A 5 -8.56 -23.03 9.38
N SER A 6 -8.77 -21.72 9.51
CA SER A 6 -7.76 -20.79 10.03
C SER A 6 -7.58 -21.02 11.53
N THR A 7 -6.45 -21.59 11.94
CA THR A 7 -6.02 -21.64 13.34
C THR A 7 -5.17 -20.42 13.67
N THR A 8 -5.83 -19.29 13.98
CA THR A 8 -5.15 -18.15 14.60
C THR A 8 -5.22 -18.30 16.13
N SER A 9 -4.12 -18.73 16.74
CA SER A 9 -3.93 -18.64 18.19
C SER A 9 -2.52 -18.17 18.51
N TYR A 10 -2.34 -16.85 18.57
CA TYR A 10 -1.32 -16.19 19.37
C TYR A 10 -1.79 -14.77 19.70
N GLU A 11 -2.12 -14.59 20.98
CA GLU A 11 -2.40 -13.31 21.62
C GLU A 11 -1.12 -12.46 21.72
N GLY A 12 -1.29 -11.14 21.64
CA GLY A 12 -0.40 -10.15 22.27
C GLY A 12 0.70 -9.55 21.40
N ALA A 13 0.41 -8.41 20.77
CA ALA A 13 1.26 -7.21 20.75
C ALA A 13 0.52 -6.07 20.00
N GLU A 14 -0.05 -5.14 20.76
CA GLU A 14 -0.44 -3.82 20.28
C GLU A 14 0.81 -3.08 19.78
N GLY A 15 0.79 -2.74 18.51
CA GLY A 15 1.74 -1.86 17.86
C GLY A 15 1.16 -1.59 16.49
N ASP A 16 1.02 -0.31 16.13
CA ASP A 16 0.65 0.17 14.81
C ASP A 16 1.35 -0.63 13.73
N LYS A 17 0.68 -1.68 13.23
CA LYS A 17 1.18 -2.46 12.12
C LYS A 17 0.98 -1.58 10.91
N LYS A 18 1.99 -0.73 10.62
CA LYS A 18 2.20 -0.16 9.29
C LYS A 18 1.95 -1.28 8.31
N LEU A 19 0.79 -1.25 7.67
CA LEU A 19 0.26 -2.34 6.88
C LEU A 19 1.36 -2.73 5.89
N GLU A 20 2.03 -3.88 6.10
CA GLU A 20 3.16 -4.30 5.27
C GLU A 20 2.76 -4.21 3.81
N GLN A 21 3.38 -3.29 3.08
CA GLN A 21 3.09 -3.10 1.67
C GLN A 21 3.57 -4.35 0.93
N ILE A 22 2.67 -5.02 0.21
CA ILE A 22 3.05 -6.17 -0.61
C ILE A 22 3.77 -5.63 -1.83
N THR A 23 5.06 -5.94 -1.94
CA THR A 23 5.88 -5.52 -3.09
C THR A 23 5.96 -6.66 -4.09
N PHE A 24 5.47 -6.41 -5.31
CA PHE A 24 5.66 -7.32 -6.44
C PHE A 24 7.15 -7.47 -6.77
N ARG A 25 7.54 -8.68 -7.18
CA ARG A 25 8.93 -9.00 -7.49
C ARG A 25 9.11 -9.42 -8.93
N PHE A 26 10.27 -9.08 -9.46
CA PHE A 26 10.65 -9.32 -10.83
C PHE A 26 11.91 -10.17 -10.87
N CYS A 27 11.95 -11.11 -11.81
CA CYS A 27 13.07 -12.00 -12.02
C CYS A 27 14.31 -11.20 -12.45
N SER A 28 15.46 -11.47 -11.82
CA SER A 28 16.73 -10.81 -12.15
C SER A 28 17.28 -11.16 -13.54
N GLU A 29 16.82 -12.25 -14.15
CA GLU A 29 17.33 -12.73 -15.44
C GLU A 29 16.49 -12.23 -16.63
N CYS A 30 15.17 -12.35 -16.54
CA CYS A 30 14.26 -12.04 -17.66
C CYS A 30 13.26 -10.93 -17.36
N SER A 31 13.33 -10.29 -16.19
CA SER A 31 12.45 -9.19 -15.76
C SER A 31 10.95 -9.50 -15.77
N ASN A 32 10.56 -10.77 -15.84
CA ASN A 32 9.18 -11.21 -15.70
C ASN A 32 8.75 -11.24 -14.23
N MET A 33 7.44 -11.10 -13.98
CA MET A 33 6.87 -11.17 -12.64
C MET A 33 7.10 -12.55 -12.00
N LEU A 34 7.55 -12.57 -10.75
CA LEU A 34 7.71 -13.79 -9.97
C LEU A 34 6.39 -14.18 -9.28
N TYR A 35 6.15 -15.48 -9.16
CA TYR A 35 4.93 -16.04 -8.57
C TYR A 35 5.23 -16.80 -7.28
N PRO A 36 4.40 -16.67 -6.24
CA PRO A 36 4.57 -17.43 -5.00
C PRO A 36 4.43 -18.94 -5.25
N LYS A 37 5.33 -19.72 -4.66
CA LYS A 37 5.41 -21.19 -4.70
C LYS A 37 5.90 -21.70 -3.35
N GLU A 38 5.36 -22.82 -2.88
CA GLU A 38 5.87 -23.52 -1.70
C GLU A 38 7.07 -24.41 -2.08
N ASP A 39 8.12 -24.37 -1.25
CA ASP A 39 9.16 -25.38 -1.19
C ASP A 39 8.71 -26.45 -0.19
N GLU A 40 8.28 -27.61 -0.71
CA GLU A 40 7.66 -28.69 0.09
C GLU A 40 8.64 -29.34 1.06
N ASP A 41 9.94 -29.35 0.76
CA ASP A 41 10.96 -29.99 1.59
C ASP A 41 11.35 -29.10 2.78
N ALA A 42 11.51 -27.80 2.53
CA ALA A 42 11.90 -26.83 3.54
C ALA A 42 10.70 -26.12 4.21
N HIS A 43 9.47 -26.41 3.75
CA HIS A 43 8.22 -25.77 4.20
C HIS A 43 8.30 -24.24 4.22
N LYS A 44 8.86 -23.65 3.15
CA LYS A 44 9.08 -22.20 3.04
C LYS A 44 8.43 -21.63 1.78
N LEU A 45 8.01 -20.36 1.88
CA LEU A 45 7.50 -19.61 0.75
C LEU A 45 8.66 -19.12 -0.14
N GLN A 46 8.59 -19.44 -1.42
CA GLN A 46 9.50 -18.97 -2.46
C GLN A 46 8.74 -18.22 -3.56
N PHE A 47 9.48 -17.46 -4.36
CA PHE A 47 9.00 -16.78 -5.55
C PHE A 47 9.73 -17.32 -6.77
N THR A 48 8.98 -17.86 -7.74
CA THR A 48 9.53 -18.52 -8.92
C THR A 48 9.10 -17.84 -10.21
N CYS A 49 10.01 -17.80 -11.19
CA CYS A 49 9.74 -17.31 -12.52
C CYS A 49 9.18 -18.45 -13.39
N ARG A 50 8.04 -18.21 -14.04
CA ARG A 50 7.44 -19.21 -14.96
C ARG A 50 8.20 -19.35 -16.28
N THR A 51 9.07 -18.39 -16.63
CA THR A 51 9.76 -18.36 -17.93
C THR A 51 11.13 -19.04 -17.87
N CYS A 52 11.98 -18.66 -16.90
CA CYS A 52 13.35 -19.18 -16.80
C CYS A 52 13.59 -20.08 -15.59
N GLN A 53 12.56 -20.37 -14.78
CA GLN A 53 12.63 -21.24 -13.59
C GLN A 53 13.53 -20.71 -12.44
N TYR A 54 14.05 -19.49 -12.56
CA TYR A 54 14.68 -18.76 -11.47
C TYR A 54 13.78 -18.73 -10.23
N THR A 55 14.35 -18.96 -9.05
CA THR A 55 13.62 -19.01 -7.78
C THR A 55 14.38 -18.27 -6.69
N GLU A 56 13.67 -17.55 -5.83
CA GLU A 56 14.20 -16.85 -4.66
C GLU A 56 13.33 -17.02 -3.42
N ASP A 57 13.90 -16.87 -2.22
CA ASP A 57 13.17 -16.98 -0.96
C ASP A 57 12.35 -15.71 -0.65
N ALA A 58 11.15 -15.90 -0.10
CA ALA A 58 10.29 -14.79 0.29
C ALA A 58 10.79 -14.06 1.55
N LYS A 59 10.78 -12.73 1.53
CA LYS A 59 11.11 -11.91 2.73
C LYS A 59 9.92 -11.69 3.67
N SER A 60 8.68 -11.76 3.15
CA SER A 60 7.44 -11.68 3.92
C SER A 60 6.54 -12.82 3.48
N THR A 61 5.72 -13.33 4.40
CA THR A 61 4.76 -14.41 4.16
C THR A 61 3.44 -13.92 3.58
N CYS A 62 3.22 -12.58 3.53
CA CYS A 62 1.99 -12.00 3.01
C CYS A 62 2.02 -11.95 1.46
N VAL A 63 1.35 -12.91 0.82
CA VAL A 63 1.26 -12.99 -0.66
C VAL A 63 0.15 -12.14 -1.26
N PHE A 64 -0.92 -11.88 -0.51
CA PHE A 64 -2.07 -11.11 -0.95
C PHE A 64 -2.69 -10.37 0.22
N ARG A 65 -3.08 -9.12 -0.02
CA ARG A 65 -3.86 -8.30 0.90
C ARG A 65 -4.89 -7.54 0.11
N ASN A 66 -6.14 -7.70 0.51
CA ASN A 66 -7.22 -6.86 0.06
C ASN A 66 -7.49 -5.78 1.11
N VAL A 67 -7.26 -4.52 0.76
CA VAL A 67 -7.55 -3.37 1.63
C VAL A 67 -8.89 -2.79 1.19
N LEU A 68 -9.94 -3.09 1.96
CA LEU A 68 -11.31 -2.68 1.62
C LEU A 68 -11.56 -1.19 1.80
N ASN A 69 -10.94 -0.58 2.80
CA ASN A 69 -11.00 0.85 3.05
C ASN A 69 -9.59 1.42 2.98
N THR A 70 -9.33 2.24 1.96
CA THR A 70 -8.00 2.77 1.67
C THR A 70 -7.99 4.28 1.92
N SER A 71 -7.29 4.73 2.97
CA SER A 71 -7.00 6.16 3.19
C SER A 71 -5.87 6.69 2.28
N ALA A 72 -5.18 5.81 1.55
CA ALA A 72 -4.00 6.14 0.75
C ALA A 72 -4.25 7.09 -0.45
N GLY A 73 -5.50 7.48 -0.73
CA GLY A 73 -5.84 8.39 -1.82
C GLY A 73 -5.99 9.86 -1.41
N GLU A 74 -5.92 10.20 -0.12
CA GLU A 74 -6.19 11.58 0.34
C GLU A 74 -5.19 12.61 -0.20
N THR A 75 -3.94 12.20 -0.45
CA THR A 75 -2.88 13.06 -1.01
C THR A 75 -2.53 12.71 -2.47
N ALA A 76 -3.28 11.78 -3.09
CA ALA A 76 -3.06 11.45 -4.50
C ALA A 76 -3.45 12.65 -5.37
N GLY A 77 -2.49 13.18 -6.14
CA GLY A 77 -2.69 14.36 -6.99
C GLY A 77 -2.14 15.67 -6.42
N VAL A 78 -1.51 15.67 -5.23
CA VAL A 78 -0.74 16.83 -4.75
C VAL A 78 0.56 16.93 -5.52
N THR A 79 0.54 17.67 -6.62
CA THR A 79 1.73 18.06 -7.37
C THR A 79 2.30 19.36 -6.81
N GLN A 80 3.55 19.68 -7.16
CA GLN A 80 4.16 20.96 -6.78
C GLN A 80 3.36 22.17 -7.31
N ASP A 81 2.59 21.97 -8.40
CA ASP A 81 1.91 23.04 -9.12
C ASP A 81 0.50 23.35 -8.61
N VAL A 82 -0.01 22.61 -7.62
CA VAL A 82 -1.36 22.83 -7.04
C VAL A 82 -1.52 24.26 -6.52
N GLY A 83 -0.44 24.89 -6.05
CA GLY A 83 -0.46 26.28 -5.58
C GLY A 83 -0.69 27.33 -6.69
N SER A 84 -0.51 26.96 -7.96
CA SER A 84 -0.70 27.85 -9.11
C SER A 84 -2.12 27.83 -9.68
N ASP A 85 -2.92 26.83 -9.32
CA ASP A 85 -4.28 26.66 -9.83
C ASP A 85 -5.20 27.78 -9.28
N PRO A 86 -5.73 28.67 -10.14
CA PRO A 86 -6.59 29.76 -9.71
C PRO A 86 -8.00 29.29 -9.32
N THR A 87 -8.37 28.04 -9.61
CA THR A 87 -9.70 27.49 -9.32
C THR A 87 -9.82 26.91 -7.91
N LEU A 88 -8.69 26.66 -7.23
CA LEU A 88 -8.69 26.13 -5.87
C LEU A 88 -8.84 27.23 -4.82
N PRO A 89 -9.63 27.00 -3.76
CA PRO A 89 -9.83 27.98 -2.72
C PRO A 89 -8.58 28.13 -1.83
N ARG A 90 -8.35 29.35 -1.35
CA ARG A 90 -7.23 29.73 -0.48
C ARG A 90 -7.72 30.08 0.92
N SER A 91 -6.92 29.72 1.92
CA SER A 91 -7.16 30.04 3.32
C SER A 91 -5.93 30.65 3.97
N THR A 92 -6.14 31.46 5.00
CA THR A 92 -5.08 32.05 5.80
C THR A 92 -4.69 31.12 6.96
N LYS A 93 -4.01 30.01 6.62
CA LYS A 93 -3.51 29.02 7.58
C LYS A 93 -1.99 29.00 7.54
N THR A 94 -1.36 29.19 8.69
CA THR A 94 0.09 29.17 8.81
C THR A 94 0.65 27.76 8.64
N CYS A 95 1.56 27.58 7.67
CA CYS A 95 2.26 26.32 7.46
C CYS A 95 3.15 25.98 8.66
N PRO A 96 3.04 24.77 9.26
CA PRO A 96 3.86 24.38 10.40
C PRO A 96 5.35 24.20 10.08
N SER A 97 5.72 24.08 8.79
CA SER A 97 7.10 23.88 8.35
C SER A 97 7.80 25.20 7.98
N CYS A 98 7.17 26.03 7.12
CA CYS A 98 7.79 27.24 6.59
C CYS A 98 7.19 28.56 7.10
N GLN A 99 6.14 28.50 7.93
CA GLN A 99 5.44 29.66 8.53
C GLN A 99 4.79 30.63 7.53
N HIS A 100 4.69 30.25 6.25
CA HIS A 100 3.91 31.01 5.29
C HIS A 100 2.41 30.96 5.63
N THR A 101 1.69 32.05 5.41
CA THR A 101 0.31 32.24 5.89
C THR A 101 -0.77 31.82 4.91
N GLU A 102 -0.42 31.55 3.66
CA GLU A 102 -1.38 31.11 2.65
C GLU A 102 -1.30 29.60 2.42
N ALA A 103 -2.47 28.95 2.39
CA ALA A 103 -2.61 27.54 2.07
C ALA A 103 -3.78 27.32 1.12
N VAL A 104 -3.57 26.49 0.10
CA VAL A 104 -4.63 25.95 -0.75
C VAL A 104 -5.23 24.72 -0.08
N PHE A 105 -6.56 24.57 -0.13
CA PHE A 105 -7.25 23.42 0.42
C PHE A 105 -8.22 22.81 -0.60
N PHE A 106 -8.44 21.51 -0.50
CA PHE A 106 -9.34 20.75 -1.36
C PHE A 106 -9.80 19.49 -0.61
N GLN A 107 -10.91 18.92 -1.03
CA GLN A 107 -11.38 17.64 -0.52
C GLN A 107 -10.67 16.49 -1.23
N SER A 108 -10.61 15.32 -0.58
CA SER A 108 -10.08 14.10 -1.18
C SER A 108 -10.71 13.85 -2.56
N GLN A 109 -9.88 13.49 -3.55
CA GLN A 109 -10.36 13.17 -4.91
C GLN A 109 -10.94 11.74 -5.00
N GLN A 110 -10.96 10.99 -3.91
CA GLN A 110 -11.57 9.66 -3.88
C GLN A 110 -13.08 9.76 -4.14
N ARG A 111 -13.61 8.82 -4.92
CA ARG A 111 -15.03 8.78 -5.32
C ARG A 111 -15.88 7.81 -4.48
N SER A 112 -15.40 7.39 -3.31
CA SER A 112 -16.12 6.45 -2.45
C SER A 112 -17.21 7.18 -1.65
N ALA A 113 -18.33 6.50 -1.36
CA ALA A 113 -19.42 7.08 -0.57
C ALA A 113 -19.03 7.36 0.90
N GLU A 114 -17.97 6.72 1.37
CA GLU A 114 -17.42 6.86 2.73
C GLU A 114 -16.40 8.01 2.86
N THR A 115 -16.01 8.66 1.77
CA THR A 115 -15.14 9.86 1.84
C THR A 115 -15.95 11.03 2.38
N GLY A 116 -15.95 11.20 3.71
CA GLY A 116 -16.55 12.33 4.39
C GLY A 116 -15.74 13.63 4.18
N MET A 117 -16.39 14.77 4.43
CA MET A 117 -15.67 16.04 4.55
C MET A 117 -14.91 16.03 5.88
N VAL A 118 -13.57 15.90 5.82
CA VAL A 118 -12.71 16.04 6.99
C VAL A 118 -12.85 17.49 7.50
N SER A 119 -13.37 17.67 8.71
CA SER A 119 -13.64 18.97 9.33
C SER A 119 -12.43 19.50 10.11
#